data_AF-A0A7W1GR04-F1
#
_entry.id   AF-A0A7W1GR04-F1
#
_cell.length_a   1.000
_cell.length_b   1.000
_cell.length_c   1.000
_cell.angle_alpha   90.00
_cell.angle_beta   90.00
_cell.angle_gamma   90.00
#
_symmetry.space_group_name_H-M   'P 1'
#
loop_
_entity.id
_entity.type
_entity.pdbx_description
1 polymer ?
#
loop_
_entity_poly.entity_id
_entity_poly.type
_entity_poly.pdbx_seq_one_letter_code
_entity_poly.pdbx_strand_id
1 'polypeptide(L)'
;MRESYDDRRDVLVPGDRPLGPEDLRAVRFTTAFRGYRMAEVDALIARVAGELDAAQVHEQAERSDDVTSFARQQPEDPHAG
;
A
#
# COMPACT_ATOMS: atom_id res chain seq x y z
N MET A 1 -4.77 10.22 29.34
CA MET A 1 -3.74 9.93 28.33
C MET A 1 -3.60 8.42 28.30
N ARG A 2 -4.24 7.74 27.35
CA ARG A 2 -4.28 6.26 27.33
C ARG A 2 -3.01 5.78 26.63
N GLU A 3 -2.23 4.98 27.35
CA GLU A 3 -0.96 4.44 26.92
C GLU A 3 -1.00 3.87 25.49
N SER A 4 0.01 4.29 24.73
CA SER A 4 0.40 3.71 23.45
C SER A 4 0.70 2.23 23.66
N TYR A 5 -0.02 1.34 22.98
CA TYR A 5 0.26 -0.08 23.02
C TYR A 5 1.52 -0.39 22.20
N ASP A 6 2.68 -0.33 22.85
CA ASP A 6 3.92 -0.99 22.47
C ASP A 6 3.95 -2.36 23.16
N ASP A 7 3.34 -3.40 22.56
CA ASP A 7 3.43 -4.77 23.13
C ASP A 7 3.32 -5.91 22.10
N ARG A 8 3.41 -5.64 20.79
CA ARG A 8 3.44 -6.73 19.79
C ARG A 8 4.56 -6.51 18.77
N ARG A 9 5.77 -6.89 19.17
CA ARG A 9 6.95 -6.99 18.29
C ARG A 9 6.78 -7.92 17.08
N ASP A 10 5.70 -8.70 17.00
CA ASP A 10 5.50 -9.71 15.96
C ASP A 10 4.68 -9.21 14.75
N VAL A 11 4.07 -8.01 14.83
CA VAL A 11 3.32 -7.40 13.72
C VAL A 11 4.18 -6.28 13.11
N LEU A 12 5.11 -6.66 12.24
CA LEU A 12 6.00 -5.73 11.55
C LEU A 12 5.26 -5.08 10.35
N VAL A 13 4.29 -4.20 10.63
CA VAL A 13 3.84 -3.24 9.62
C VAL A 13 4.80 -2.04 9.61
N PRO A 14 5.19 -1.54 8.43
CA PRO A 14 5.98 -0.31 8.33
C PRO A 14 5.25 0.87 8.97
N GLY A 15 5.90 1.52 9.95
CA GLY A 15 5.39 2.75 10.57
C GLY A 15 5.97 4.05 9.96
N ASP A 16 7.04 3.92 9.17
CA ASP A 16 7.80 5.05 8.62
C ASP A 16 7.36 5.44 7.19
N ARG A 17 6.56 4.57 6.54
CA ARG A 17 6.08 4.77 5.17
C ARG A 17 4.61 4.37 5.04
N PRO A 18 3.89 4.86 4.01
CA PRO A 18 2.57 4.36 3.67
C PRO A 18 2.55 2.83 3.51
N LEU A 19 1.44 2.24 3.95
CA LEU A 19 1.23 0.80 3.92
C LEU A 19 0.87 0.33 2.51
N GLY A 20 1.58 -0.69 2.03
CA GLY A 20 1.30 -1.36 0.77
C GLY A 20 0.52 -2.68 0.95
N PRO A 21 -0.03 -3.23 -0.13
CA PRO A 21 -0.75 -4.50 -0.11
C PRO A 21 0.16 -5.67 0.24
N GLU A 22 1.44 -5.64 -0.11
CA GLU A 22 2.44 -6.65 0.27
C GLU A 22 2.70 -6.66 1.77
N ASP A 23 2.70 -5.49 2.40
CA ASP A 23 2.91 -5.39 3.85
C ASP A 23 1.78 -6.13 4.58
N LEU A 24 0.53 -5.92 4.16
CA LEU A 24 -0.62 -6.62 4.73
C LEU A 24 -0.55 -8.13 4.52
N ARG A 25 -0.07 -8.59 3.36
CA ARG A 25 0.11 -10.02 3.05
C ARG A 25 1.24 -10.66 3.87
N ALA A 26 2.22 -9.87 4.32
CA ALA A 26 3.39 -10.33 5.08
C ALA A 26 3.15 -10.37 6.60
N VAL A 27 2.15 -9.65 7.12
CA VAL A 27 1.88 -9.58 8.55
C VAL A 27 1.54 -10.94 9.17
N ARG A 28 2.10 -11.18 10.36
CA ARG A 28 1.77 -12.35 11.19
C ARG A 28 1.22 -11.92 12.53
N PHE A 29 0.02 -12.39 12.86
CA PHE A 29 -0.62 -12.12 14.13
C PHE A 29 -0.39 -13.26 15.11
N THR A 30 -0.03 -12.92 16.35
CA THR A 30 0.05 -13.88 17.46
C THR A 30 -1.35 -14.28 17.91
N THR A 31 -1.59 -15.59 18.09
CA THR A 31 -2.88 -16.14 18.55
C THR A 31 -3.11 -15.85 20.02
N ALA A 32 -4.31 -15.37 20.38
CA ALA A 32 -4.72 -15.14 21.76
C ALA A 32 -5.97 -15.99 22.12
N PHE A 33 -6.03 -16.45 23.38
CA PHE A 33 -7.09 -17.35 23.87
C PHE A 33 -8.51 -16.73 23.83
N ARG A 34 -8.62 -15.40 23.78
CA ARG A 34 -9.87 -14.64 23.57
C ARG A 34 -9.73 -13.61 22.43
N GLY A 35 -9.20 -14.06 21.28
CA GLY A 35 -9.02 -13.22 20.09
C GLY A 35 -10.13 -13.35 19.05
N TYR A 36 -10.05 -12.50 18.02
CA TYR A 36 -10.82 -12.67 16.78
C TYR A 36 -10.49 -14.00 16.11
N ARG A 37 -11.44 -14.55 15.33
CA ARG A 37 -11.16 -15.77 14.55
C ARG A 37 -10.16 -15.44 13.45
N MET A 38 -9.17 -16.32 13.27
CA MET A 38 -8.15 -16.16 12.22
C MET A 38 -8.79 -15.97 10.84
N ALA A 39 -9.81 -16.77 10.50
CA ALA A 39 -10.49 -16.64 9.23
C ALA A 39 -11.16 -15.28 9.00
N GLU A 40 -11.71 -14.65 10.05
CA GLU A 40 -12.32 -13.31 9.94
C GLU A 40 -11.24 -12.23 9.74
N VAL A 41 -10.12 -12.36 10.46
CA VAL A 41 -8.98 -11.47 10.33
C VAL A 41 -8.32 -11.62 8.95
N ASP A 42 -8.12 -12.84 8.48
CA ASP A 42 -7.56 -13.14 7.16
C ASP A 42 -8.45 -12.59 6.04
N ALA A 43 -9.77 -12.76 6.14
CA ALA A 43 -10.72 -12.21 5.17
C ALA A 43 -10.68 -10.67 5.13
N LEU A 44 -10.59 -10.04 6.31
CA LEU A 44 -10.46 -8.58 6.41
C LEU A 44 -9.15 -8.09 5.79
N ILE A 45 -8.02 -8.75 6.09
CA ILE A 45 -6.71 -8.40 5.54
C ILE A 45 -6.70 -8.54 4.02
N ALA A 46 -7.24 -9.65 3.50
CA ALA A 46 -7.33 -9.88 2.06
C ALA A 46 -8.17 -8.80 1.36
N ARG A 47 -9.29 -8.40 1.98
CA ARG A 47 -10.15 -7.32 1.47
C ARG A 47 -9.39 -5.99 1.41
N VAL A 48 -8.71 -5.60 2.49
CA VAL A 48 -7.97 -4.33 2.56
C VAL A 48 -6.77 -4.34 1.62
N ALA A 49 -6.04 -5.45 1.53
CA ALA A 49 -4.95 -5.58 0.57
C ALA A 49 -5.45 -5.41 -0.87
N GLY A 50 -6.64 -5.92 -1.21
CA GLY A 50 -7.26 -5.69 -2.52
C GLY A 50 -7.60 -4.22 -2.79
N GLU A 51 -8.08 -3.49 -1.79
CA GLU A 51 -8.37 -2.05 -1.95
C GLU A 51 -7.10 -1.21 -2.13
N LEU A 52 -6.03 -1.53 -1.40
CA LEU A 52 -4.75 -0.84 -1.55
C LEU A 52 -4.13 -1.10 -2.93
N ASP A 53 -4.22 -2.34 -3.41
CA ASP A 53 -3.78 -2.73 -4.76
C ASP A 53 -4.53 -1.92 -5.83
N ALA A 54 -5.86 -1.82 -5.72
CA ALA A 54 -6.67 -1.02 -6.62
C ALA A 54 -6.29 0.47 -6.56
N ALA A 55 -6.14 1.05 -5.37
CA ALA A 55 -5.76 2.45 -5.20
C ALA A 55 -4.39 2.76 -5.82
N GLN A 56 -3.40 1.87 -5.67
CA GLN A 56 -2.08 2.03 -6.27
C GLN A 56 -2.09 1.92 -7.79
N VAL A 57 -2.94 1.06 -8.36
CA VAL A 57 -3.08 0.95 -9.82
C VAL A 57 -3.65 2.26 -10.39
N HIS A 58 -4.64 2.86 -9.71
CA HIS A 58 -5.18 4.16 -10.12
C HIS A 58 -4.12 5.26 -10.12
N GLU A 59 -3.35 5.39 -9.04
CA GLU A 59 -2.32 6.44 -8.94
C GLU A 59 -1.17 6.23 -9.95
N GLN A 60 -0.81 4.97 -10.24
CA GLN A 60 0.19 4.65 -11.27
C GLN A 60 -0.31 4.97 -12.67
N ALA A 61 -1.60 4.73 -12.96
CA ALA A 61 -2.20 5.08 -14.24
C ALA A 61 -2.15 6.59 -14.46
N GLU A 62 -2.63 7.38 -13.48
CA GLU A 62 -2.60 8.84 -13.53
C GLU A 62 -1.18 9.38 -13.75
N ARG A 63 -0.20 8.85 -13.01
CA ARG A 63 1.22 9.22 -13.17
C ARG A 63 1.78 8.83 -14.54
N SER A 64 1.40 7.67 -15.08
CA SER A 64 1.84 7.20 -16.40
C SER A 64 1.25 8.03 -17.54
N ASP A 65 -0.01 8.46 -17.38
CA ASP A 65 -0.70 9.36 -18.31
C ASP A 65 0.00 10.72 -18.36
N ASP A 66 0.41 11.26 -17.21
CA ASP A 66 1.24 12.47 -17.12
C ASP A 66 2.56 12.31 -17.88
N VAL A 67 3.35 11.28 -17.58
CA VAL A 67 4.65 11.04 -18.24
C VAL A 67 4.50 10.90 -19.76
N THR A 68 3.47 10.17 -20.21
CA THR A 68 3.17 9.99 -21.63
C THR A 68 2.76 11.30 -22.30
N SER A 69 2.00 12.13 -21.60
CA SER A 69 1.59 13.46 -22.08
C SER A 69 2.80 14.39 -22.20
N PHE A 70 3.68 14.43 -21.20
CA PHE A 70 4.92 15.22 -21.24
C PHE A 70 5.83 14.81 -22.41
N ALA A 71 5.98 13.50 -22.70
CA ALA A 71 6.77 13.02 -23.82
C ALA A 71 6.16 13.41 -25.19
N ARG A 72 4.83 13.45 -25.29
CA ARG A 72 4.13 13.92 -26.51
C ARG A 72 4.23 15.44 -26.70
N GLN A 73 4.38 16.20 -25.62
CA GLN A 73 4.44 17.67 -25.63
C GLN A 73 5.84 18.25 -25.87
N GLN A 74 6.90 17.44 -26.01
CA GLN A 74 8.20 17.91 -26.49
C GLN A 74 8.30 17.75 -28.01
N PRO A 75 7.85 18.73 -28.83
CA PRO A 75 8.27 18.78 -30.21
C PRO A 75 9.78 19.00 -30.22
N GLU A 76 10.50 18.06 -30.84
CA GLU A 76 11.88 18.16 -31.26
C GLU A 76 12.17 19.60 -31.72
N ASP A 77 12.95 20.37 -30.96
CA ASP A 77 13.31 21.75 -31.32
C ASP A 77 14.03 21.73 -32.69
N PRO A 78 13.44 22.29 -33.76
CA PRO A 78 14.13 22.40 -35.04
C PRO A 78 14.96 23.70 -35.00
N HIS A 79 16.01 23.73 -34.18
CA HIS A 79 17.00 24.81 -34.19
C HIS A 79 18.43 24.26 -34.25
N ALA A 80 18.79 23.81 -35.45
CA ALA A 80 20.13 23.98 -35.98
C ALA A 80 20.00 24.23 -37.49
N GLY A 81 19.88 25.52 -37.83
CA GLY A 81 20.00 26.02 -39.20
C GLY A 81 21.44 26.05 -39.68
#